data_AF-A0A7S4JNY0-F1
#
_entry.id   AF-A0A7S4JNY0-F1
#
_cell.length_a   1.000
_cell.length_b   1.000
_cell.length_c   1.000
_cell.angle_alpha   90.00
_cell.angle_beta   90.00
_cell.angle_gamma   90.00
#
_symmetry.space_group_name_H-M   'P 1'
#
loop_
_entity.id
_entity.type
_entity.pdbx_description
1 polymer ?
#
loop_
_entity_poly.entity_id
_entity_poly.type
_entity_poly.pdbx_seq_one_letter_code
_entity_poly.pdbx_strand_id
1 'polypeptide(L)'
;ITYVPVLERASTLISELDVLSSLAYVASYNPHGYCRPIMTDGEDDGMGIELKKARHPCVELQDDVDFIPNDITLKYGESNFLIVTGPNMGGKSTYIRSLGAIVAMAQIGSYVPCTSA
;
A
#
# COMPACT_ATOMS: atom_id res chain seq x y z
N ILE A 1 4.31 27.78 -32.38
CA ILE A 1 4.85 27.62 -31.01
C ILE A 1 3.95 28.30 -29.96
N THR A 2 3.09 29.26 -30.32
CA THR A 2 2.29 30.09 -29.39
C THR A 2 1.49 29.33 -28.32
N TYR A 3 0.87 28.19 -28.64
CA TYR A 3 0.04 27.43 -27.68
C TYR A 3 0.73 26.23 -27.04
N VAL A 4 1.95 25.88 -27.49
CA VAL A 4 2.65 24.67 -27.01
C VAL A 4 2.81 24.68 -25.47
N PRO A 5 3.28 25.78 -24.84
CA PRO A 5 3.44 25.79 -23.38
C PRO A 5 2.12 25.67 -22.61
N VAL A 6 1.01 26.12 -23.19
CA VAL A 6 -0.31 26.01 -22.58
C VAL A 6 -0.82 24.58 -22.64
N LEU A 7 -0.66 23.93 -23.80
CA LEU A 7 -1.06 22.54 -23.99
C LEU A 7 -0.22 21.58 -23.14
N GLU A 8 1.09 21.83 -22.99
CA GLU A 8 1.95 21.02 -22.11
C GLU A 8 1.52 21.11 -20.64
N ARG A 9 1.24 22.32 -20.14
CA ARG A 9 0.72 22.50 -18.76
C ARG A 9 -0.63 21.82 -18.57
N ALA A 10 -1.54 21.96 -19.53
CA ALA A 10 -2.82 21.28 -19.48
C ALA A 10 -2.66 19.75 -19.46
N SER A 11 -1.73 19.22 -20.26
CA SER A 11 -1.41 17.78 -20.28
C SER A 11 -0.93 17.31 -18.90
N THR A 12 0.01 18.00 -18.26
CA THR A 12 0.51 17.63 -16.93
C THR A 12 -0.61 17.63 -15.89
N LEU A 13 -1.45 18.67 -15.86
CA LEU A 13 -2.57 18.76 -14.92
C LEU A 13 -3.59 17.63 -15.12
N ILE A 14 -3.90 17.29 -16.38
CA ILE A 14 -4.82 16.18 -16.69
C ILE A 14 -4.19 14.86 -16.25
N SER A 15 -2.88 14.64 -16.46
CA SER A 15 -2.20 13.43 -16.02
C SER A 15 -2.20 13.28 -14.49
N GLU A 16 -1.98 14.36 -13.75
CA GLU A 16 -2.07 14.32 -12.28
C GLU A 16 -3.48 13.97 -11.81
N LEU A 17 -4.50 14.59 -12.42
CA LEU A 17 -5.90 14.30 -12.12
C LEU A 17 -6.25 12.83 -12.42
N ASP A 18 -5.78 12.29 -13.55
CA ASP A 18 -6.01 10.91 -13.96
C ASP A 18 -5.41 9.90 -12.96
N VAL A 19 -4.16 10.14 -12.53
CA VAL A 19 -3.49 9.31 -11.52
C VAL A 19 -4.23 9.36 -10.18
N LEU A 20 -4.54 10.56 -9.68
CA LEU A 20 -5.23 10.73 -8.39
C LEU A 20 -6.64 10.10 -8.42
N SER A 21 -7.36 10.26 -9.53
CA SER A 21 -8.68 9.67 -9.72
C SER A 21 -8.61 8.14 -9.77
N SER A 22 -7.58 7.60 -10.44
CA SER A 22 -7.33 6.16 -10.51
C SER A 22 -7.04 5.55 -9.14
N LEU A 23 -6.20 6.21 -8.33
CA LEU A 23 -5.92 5.77 -6.96
C LEU A 23 -7.19 5.79 -6.09
N ALA A 24 -7.99 6.86 -6.17
CA ALA A 24 -9.24 6.98 -5.45
C ALA A 24 -10.27 5.92 -5.89
N TYR A 25 -10.35 5.64 -7.19
CA TYR A 25 -11.22 4.61 -7.74
C TYR A 25 -10.89 3.22 -7.18
N VAL A 26 -9.63 2.81 -7.25
CA VAL A 26 -9.19 1.50 -6.73
C VAL A 26 -9.49 1.38 -5.24
N ALA A 27 -9.21 2.42 -4.45
CA ALA A 27 -9.47 2.43 -3.01
C ALA A 27 -10.96 2.30 -2.67
N SER A 28 -11.83 2.94 -3.45
CA SER A 28 -13.27 3.01 -3.19
C SER A 28 -14.03 1.76 -3.66
N TYR A 29 -13.58 1.14 -4.74
CA TYR A 29 -14.26 0.00 -5.38
C TYR A 29 -13.65 -1.36 -5.03
N ASN A 30 -12.56 -1.41 -4.26
CA ASN A 30 -12.05 -2.68 -3.78
C ASN A 30 -13.08 -3.34 -2.83
N PRO A 31 -13.47 -4.61 -3.06
CA PRO A 31 -14.52 -5.28 -2.29
C PRO A 31 -14.17 -5.50 -0.82
N HIS A 32 -12.89 -5.51 -0.47
CA HIS A 32 -12.40 -5.73 0.89
C HIS A 32 -12.04 -4.42 1.62
N GLY A 33 -12.15 -3.28 0.94
CA GLY A 33 -11.94 -1.93 1.48
C GLY A 33 -10.48 -1.59 1.78
N TYR A 34 -10.07 -0.35 1.47
CA TYR A 34 -8.75 0.17 1.79
C TYR A 34 -8.82 1.22 2.90
N CYS A 35 -7.73 1.41 3.64
CA CYS A 35 -7.61 2.47 4.64
C CYS A 35 -6.57 3.52 4.22
N ARG A 36 -6.74 4.75 4.73
CA ARG A 36 -5.73 5.81 4.60
C ARG A 36 -4.58 5.50 5.58
N PRO A 37 -3.33 5.34 5.13
CA PRO A 37 -2.21 5.15 6.04
C PRO A 37 -1.88 6.43 6.80
N ILE A 38 -1.45 6.31 8.06
CA ILE A 38 -0.93 7.41 8.87
C ILE A 38 0.60 7.46 8.70
N MET A 39 1.09 8.47 7.99
CA MET A 39 2.52 8.66 7.78
C MET A 39 3.14 9.42 8.95
N THR A 40 4.28 8.93 9.45
CA THR A 40 5.09 9.61 10.48
C THR A 40 6.33 10.25 9.84
N ASP A 41 6.85 11.32 10.44
CA ASP A 41 8.08 12.02 10.05
C ASP A 41 9.35 11.37 10.64
N GLY A 42 9.17 10.43 11.58
CA GLY A 42 10.23 9.55 12.07
C GLY A 42 11.12 10.16 13.15
N GLU A 43 10.74 11.30 13.73
CA GLU A 43 11.64 12.03 14.65
C GLU A 43 11.58 11.55 16.11
N ASP A 44 10.46 11.07 16.65
CA ASP A 44 10.42 10.47 18.00
C ASP A 44 9.16 9.56 18.15
N ASP A 45 9.31 8.35 18.70
CA ASP A 45 8.26 7.35 19.00
C ASP A 45 7.39 6.79 17.85
N GLY A 46 7.51 7.32 16.62
CA GLY A 46 6.73 6.90 15.44
C GLY A 46 7.48 6.05 14.40
N MET A 47 8.72 5.64 14.69
CA MET A 47 9.56 4.87 13.77
C MET A 47 9.14 3.41 13.74
N GLY A 48 8.31 3.05 12.77
CA GLY A 48 7.86 1.68 12.61
C GLY A 48 6.83 1.51 11.50
N ILE A 49 6.40 0.27 11.32
CA ILE A 49 5.33 -0.12 10.41
C ILE A 49 4.32 -0.91 11.24
N GLU A 50 3.07 -0.45 11.29
CA GLU A 50 1.98 -1.20 11.91
C GLU A 50 0.84 -1.35 10.89
N LEU A 51 0.62 -2.57 10.42
CA LEU A 51 -0.43 -2.89 9.47
C LEU A 51 -1.38 -3.90 10.12
N LYS A 52 -2.67 -3.57 10.17
CA LYS A 52 -3.71 -4.48 10.65
C LYS A 52 -4.48 -5.10 9.51
N LYS A 53 -4.66 -6.41 9.57
CA LYS A 53 -5.33 -7.21 8.53
C LYS A 53 -4.84 -6.88 7.11
N ALA A 54 -3.53 -6.80 6.95
CA ALA A 54 -2.87 -6.49 5.69
C ALA A 54 -3.10 -7.59 4.66
N ARG A 55 -3.43 -7.18 3.44
CA ARG A 55 -3.67 -8.08 2.30
C ARG A 55 -2.76 -7.73 1.13
N HIS A 56 -2.42 -8.73 0.32
CA HIS A 56 -1.60 -8.47 -0.86
C HIS A 56 -2.48 -7.82 -1.95
N PRO A 57 -2.17 -6.60 -2.42
CA PRO A 57 -3.06 -5.82 -3.30
C PRO A 57 -3.44 -6.53 -4.61
N CYS A 58 -2.53 -7.36 -5.15
CA CYS A 58 -2.81 -8.13 -6.36
C CYS A 58 -3.39 -9.52 -6.13
N VAL A 59 -3.14 -10.15 -4.97
CA VAL A 59 -3.55 -11.56 -4.75
C VAL A 59 -4.98 -11.60 -4.20
N GLU A 60 -5.38 -10.60 -3.41
CA GLU A 60 -6.76 -10.52 -2.90
C GLU A 60 -7.84 -10.39 -3.99
N LEU A 61 -7.43 -9.97 -5.20
CA LEU A 61 -8.32 -9.80 -6.35
C LEU A 61 -8.31 -11.00 -7.30
N GLN A 62 -7.58 -12.07 -6.98
CA GLN A 62 -7.57 -13.27 -7.81
C GLN A 62 -8.86 -14.07 -7.61
N ASP A 63 -9.43 -14.52 -8.73
CA ASP A 63 -10.57 -15.43 -8.71
C ASP A 63 -10.22 -16.70 -7.93
N ASP A 64 -11.20 -17.22 -7.19
CA ASP A 64 -11.08 -18.43 -6.35
C ASP A 64 -10.01 -18.38 -5.24
N VAL A 65 -9.49 -17.19 -4.90
CA VAL A 65 -8.56 -17.01 -3.79
C VAL A 65 -9.23 -16.26 -2.65
N ASP A 66 -9.45 -16.94 -1.52
CA ASP A 66 -9.80 -16.28 -0.26
C ASP A 66 -8.52 -15.90 0.49
N PHE A 67 -8.11 -14.62 0.41
CA PHE A 67 -6.87 -14.16 1.00
C PHE A 67 -7.01 -13.99 2.51
N ILE A 68 -6.25 -14.76 3.29
CA ILE A 68 -6.19 -14.61 4.75
C ILE A 68 -5.32 -13.39 5.11
N PRO A 69 -5.90 -12.32 5.71
CA PRO A 69 -5.15 -11.13 6.06
C PRO A 69 -4.17 -11.38 7.22
N ASN A 70 -3.06 -10.62 7.25
CA ASN A 70 -2.01 -10.76 8.26
C ASN A 70 -1.77 -9.45 9.00
N ASP A 71 -1.50 -9.52 10.29
CA ASP A 71 -0.97 -8.37 11.03
C ASP A 71 0.56 -8.29 10.84
N ILE A 72 1.07 -7.07 10.65
CA ILE A 72 2.51 -6.82 10.51
C ILE A 72 2.88 -5.68 11.44
N THR A 73 3.90 -5.90 12.27
CA THR A 73 4.42 -4.89 13.18
C THR A 73 5.93 -4.94 13.16
N LEU A 74 6.54 -3.80 12.82
CA LEU A 74 7.98 -3.55 12.88
C LEU A 74 8.18 -2.29 13.71
N LYS A 75 8.73 -2.43 14.91
CA LYS A 75 9.00 -1.28 15.79
C LYS A 75 10.49 -1.04 15.89
N TYR A 76 10.92 0.19 15.60
CA TYR A 76 12.31 0.56 15.80
C TYR A 76 12.67 0.46 17.29
N GLY A 77 13.87 -0.05 17.60
CA GLY A 77 14.31 -0.26 18.99
C GLY A 77 13.73 -1.49 19.71
N GLU A 78 12.67 -2.12 19.19
CA GLU A 78 12.06 -3.32 19.79
C GLU A 78 12.07 -4.54 18.86
N SER A 79 11.52 -4.42 17.65
CA SER A 79 11.24 -5.53 16.73
C SER A 79 11.43 -5.11 15.27
N ASN A 80 12.61 -4.59 14.94
CA ASN A 80 12.93 -4.10 13.59
C ASN A 80 13.44 -5.20 12.63
N PHE A 81 13.49 -6.46 13.07
CA PHE A 81 13.91 -7.60 12.25
C PHE A 81 12.99 -8.80 12.47
N LEU A 82 12.40 -9.32 11.38
CA LEU A 82 11.48 -10.46 11.40
C LEU A 82 12.13 -11.70 10.77
N ILE A 83 12.20 -12.80 11.52
CA ILE A 83 12.56 -14.12 10.99
C ILE A 83 11.27 -14.89 10.70
N VAL A 84 10.94 -15.02 9.42
CA VAL A 84 9.72 -15.72 8.97
C VAL A 84 10.06 -17.17 8.59
N THR A 85 9.57 -18.13 9.37
CA THR A 85 9.76 -19.57 9.15
C THR A 85 8.45 -20.29 8.83
N GLY A 86 8.51 -21.55 8.39
CA GLY A 86 7.33 -22.37 8.12
C GLY A 86 7.43 -23.20 6.82
N PRO A 87 6.46 -24.10 6.57
CA PRO A 87 6.48 -25.03 5.45
C PRO A 87 6.42 -24.32 4.09
N ASN A 88 6.94 -24.96 3.04
CA ASN A 88 6.81 -24.46 1.67
C ASN A 88 5.35 -24.26 1.29
N MET A 89 5.07 -23.26 0.45
CA MET A 89 3.72 -22.81 0.08
C MET A 89 2.84 -22.27 1.24
N GLY A 90 3.35 -22.16 2.47
CA GLY A 90 2.64 -21.55 3.60
C GLY A 90 2.52 -20.01 3.56
N GLY A 91 2.55 -19.38 2.38
CA GLY A 91 2.35 -17.93 2.24
C GLY A 91 3.51 -17.02 2.68
N LYS A 92 4.64 -17.57 3.16
CA LYS A 92 5.80 -16.78 3.65
C LYS A 92 6.29 -15.70 2.66
N SER A 93 6.47 -16.06 1.39
CA SER A 93 6.90 -15.11 0.36
C SER A 93 5.82 -14.07 0.07
N THR A 94 4.54 -14.45 0.13
CA THR A 94 3.40 -13.56 -0.04
C THR A 94 3.31 -12.56 1.11
N TYR A 95 3.54 -12.98 2.35
CA TYR A 95 3.60 -12.11 3.53
C TYR A 95 4.64 -11.00 3.36
N ILE A 96 5.88 -11.35 3.00
CA ILE A 96 6.98 -10.39 2.82
C ILE A 96 6.70 -9.44 1.64
N ARG A 97 6.17 -9.95 0.53
CA ARG A 97 5.82 -9.11 -0.63
C ARG A 97 4.64 -8.18 -0.34
N SER A 98 3.67 -8.61 0.47
CA SER A 98 2.53 -7.78 0.87
C SER A 98 3.02 -6.56 1.65
N LEU A 99 3.92 -6.77 2.63
CA LEU A 99 4.56 -5.68 3.38
C LEU A 99 5.22 -4.67 2.43
N GLY A 100 6.08 -5.14 1.52
CA GLY A 100 6.78 -4.25 0.59
C GLY A 100 5.84 -3.49 -0.35
N ALA A 101 4.81 -4.16 -0.88
CA ALA A 101 3.82 -3.55 -1.75
C ALA A 101 3.00 -2.47 -1.02
N ILE A 102 2.56 -2.76 0.21
CA ILE A 102 1.78 -1.82 1.02
C ILE A 102 2.59 -0.57 1.35
N VAL A 103 3.85 -0.73 1.76
CA VAL A 103 4.74 0.40 2.04
C VAL A 103 4.94 1.27 0.80
N ALA A 104 5.20 0.65 -0.36
CA ALA A 104 5.31 1.38 -1.62
C ALA A 104 4.01 2.14 -1.96
N MET A 105 2.85 1.50 -1.80
CA MET A 105 1.54 2.15 -2.02
C MET A 105 1.32 3.35 -1.08
N ALA A 106 1.65 3.21 0.20
CA ALA A 106 1.54 4.31 1.16
C ALA A 106 2.44 5.49 0.77
N GLN A 107 3.69 5.22 0.37
CA GLN A 107 4.66 6.25 0.00
C GLN A 107 4.35 6.98 -1.30
N ILE A 108 3.62 6.36 -2.24
CA ILE A 108 3.11 7.06 -3.45
C ILE A 108 1.82 7.85 -3.18
N GLY A 109 1.31 7.85 -1.94
CA GLY A 109 0.09 8.57 -1.55
C GLY A 109 -1.22 7.83 -1.83
N SER A 110 -1.18 6.51 -1.98
CA SER A 110 -2.37 5.67 -2.13
C SER A 110 -2.93 5.23 -0.78
N TYR A 111 -4.24 4.95 -0.74
CA TYR A 111 -4.83 4.11 0.30
C TYR A 111 -4.30 2.67 0.15
N VAL A 112 -4.31 1.90 1.23
CA VAL A 112 -3.67 0.57 1.30
C VAL A 112 -4.64 -0.54 1.73
N PRO A 113 -4.42 -1.80 1.30
CA PRO A 113 -5.27 -2.97 1.62
C PRO A 113 -5.14 -3.46 3.06
N CYS A 114 -5.43 -2.59 4.02
CA CYS A 114 -5.40 -2.85 5.46
C CYS A 114 -6.71 -2.36 6.10
N THR A 115 -7.00 -2.78 7.33
CA THR A 115 -8.05 -2.13 8.14
C THR A 115 -7.54 -0.88 8.85
N SER A 116 -6.25 -0.86 9.20
CA SER A 116 -5.52 0.32 9.67
C SER A 116 -4.04 0.17 9.30
N ALA A 117 -3.38 1.29 9.02
CA ALA A 117 -2.00 1.36 8.58
C ALA A 117 -1.36 2.69 8.96
#